data_AF-A0A9X3CTQ2-F1
#
_entry.id   AF-A0A9X3CTQ2-F1
#
_cell.length_a   1.000
_cell.length_b   1.000
_cell.length_c   1.000
_cell.angle_alpha   90.00
_cell.angle_beta   90.00
_cell.angle_gamma   90.00
#
_symmetry.space_group_name_H-M   'P 1'
#
loop_
_entity.id
_entity.type
_entity.pdbx_description
1 polymer ?
#
loop_
_entity_poly.entity_id
_entity_poly.type
_entity_poly.pdbx_seq_one_letter_code
_entity_poly.pdbx_strand_id
1 'polypeptide(L)'
;TYSDSTSSDVTTSVTWTPEDTATATVTSGGLLSGVDVSNTTLTARKDGVTSNTVTVNVSAAVITDITVTPSLVNIAKGQTQQLVAMA
;
A
#
# COMPACT_ATOMS: atom_id res chain seq x y z
N THR A 1 -18.07 8.97 -15.36
CA THR A 1 -18.69 8.94 -16.71
C THR A 1 -18.94 10.37 -17.14
N TYR A 2 -18.74 10.66 -18.42
CA TYR A 2 -19.02 11.98 -19.00
C TYR A 2 -20.50 12.10 -19.41
N SER A 3 -20.98 13.32 -19.64
CA SER A 3 -22.37 13.59 -20.04
C SER A 3 -22.73 13.04 -21.42
N ASP A 4 -21.73 12.79 -22.27
CA ASP A 4 -21.87 12.12 -23.57
C ASP A 4 -21.85 10.59 -23.46
N SER A 5 -21.95 10.06 -22.23
CA SER A 5 -21.89 8.63 -21.90
C SER A 5 -20.54 7.95 -22.18
N THR A 6 -19.49 8.70 -22.53
CA THR A 6 -18.14 8.16 -22.66
C THR A 6 -17.46 7.97 -21.29
N SER A 7 -16.38 7.20 -21.28
CA SER A 7 -15.50 7.03 -20.12
C SER A 7 -14.03 7.19 -20.55
N SER A 8 -13.23 7.69 -19.63
CA SER A 8 -11.78 7.81 -19.80
C SER A 8 -11.13 7.68 -18.42
N ASP A 9 -9.91 7.16 -18.40
CA ASP A 9 -9.11 7.13 -17.18
C ASP A 9 -8.59 8.54 -16.89
N VAL A 10 -8.94 9.06 -15.71
CA VAL A 10 -8.57 10.40 -15.24
C VAL A 10 -7.61 10.37 -14.07
N THR A 11 -7.08 9.21 -13.68
CA THR A 11 -6.26 8.97 -12.48
C THR A 11 -5.16 10.01 -12.26
N THR A 12 -4.46 10.41 -13.33
CA THR A 12 -3.36 11.39 -13.28
C THR A 12 -3.79 12.86 -13.45
N SER A 13 -5.10 13.08 -13.66
CA SER A 13 -5.71 14.39 -13.92
C SER A 13 -6.70 14.83 -12.83
N VAL A 14 -6.84 14.06 -11.76
CA VAL A 14 -7.63 14.42 -10.58
C VAL A 14 -6.71 14.90 -9.44
N THR A 15 -7.27 15.72 -8.55
CA THR A 15 -6.65 16.01 -7.25
C THR A 15 -7.10 14.97 -6.24
N TRP A 16 -6.17 14.16 -5.76
CA TRP A 16 -6.40 13.19 -4.70
C TRP A 16 -6.32 13.89 -3.34
N THR A 17 -7.34 13.71 -2.50
CA THR A 17 -7.47 14.40 -1.21
C THR A 17 -7.79 13.39 -0.10
N PRO A 18 -6.77 12.87 0.60
CA PRO A 18 -7.00 12.12 1.84
C PRO A 18 -7.48 13.08 2.93
N GLU A 19 -8.39 12.62 3.78
CA GLU A 19 -8.91 13.40 4.91
C GLU A 19 -7.84 13.63 5.97
N ASP A 20 -7.03 12.60 6.25
CA ASP A 20 -5.89 12.68 7.15
C ASP A 20 -4.61 12.17 6.48
N THR A 21 -3.72 13.11 6.15
CA THR A 21 -2.40 12.82 5.57
C THR A 21 -1.42 12.17 6.56
N ALA A 22 -1.68 12.27 7.87
CA ALA A 22 -0.89 11.56 8.87
C ALA A 22 -1.24 10.06 8.88
N THR A 23 -2.45 9.68 8.45
CA THR A 23 -2.85 8.28 8.29
C THR A 23 -2.45 7.74 6.92
N ALA A 24 -2.75 8.44 5.82
CA ALA A 24 -2.40 7.98 4.48
C ALA A 24 -2.15 9.14 3.50
N THR A 25 -1.18 8.96 2.61
CA THR A 25 -0.87 9.90 1.52
C THR A 25 -1.13 9.25 0.17
N VAL A 26 -1.27 10.08 -0.86
CA VAL A 26 -1.53 9.63 -2.22
C VAL A 26 -0.84 10.56 -3.21
N THR A 27 -0.12 9.97 -4.15
CA THR A 27 0.57 10.73 -5.20
C THR A 27 -0.43 11.23 -6.26
N SER A 28 0.00 12.18 -7.10
CA SER A 28 -0.81 12.63 -8.25
C SER A 28 -1.11 11.51 -9.25
N GLY A 29 -0.34 10.42 -9.25
CA GLY A 29 -0.60 9.22 -10.05
C GLY A 29 -1.56 8.21 -9.40
N GLY A 30 -2.17 8.53 -8.26
CA GLY A 30 -3.09 7.64 -7.57
C GLY A 30 -2.43 6.54 -6.73
N LEU A 31 -1.11 6.56 -6.58
CA LEU A 31 -0.42 5.62 -5.67
C LEU A 31 -0.62 6.04 -4.21
N LEU A 32 -1.36 5.23 -3.46
CA LEU A 32 -1.62 5.42 -2.02
C LEU A 32 -0.49 4.81 -1.16
N SER A 33 -0.13 5.48 -0.08
CA SER A 33 0.85 5.03 0.91
C SER A 33 0.29 5.24 2.32
N GLY A 34 0.22 4.17 3.11
CA GLY A 34 -0.12 4.26 4.54
C GLY A 34 1.05 4.85 5.33
N VAL A 35 0.75 5.78 6.23
CA VAL A 35 1.73 6.46 7.09
C VAL A 35 1.63 5.93 8.51
N ASP A 36 0.43 5.97 9.10
CA ASP A 36 0.15 5.46 10.45
C ASP A 36 -1.03 4.48 10.48
N VAL A 37 -1.00 3.55 11.43
CA VAL A 37 -2.06 2.56 11.65
C VAL A 37 -3.31 3.24 12.17
N SER A 38 -4.24 3.52 11.28
CA SER A 38 -5.50 4.18 11.58
C SER A 38 -6.51 4.01 10.43
N ASN A 39 -7.68 4.62 10.56
CA ASN A 39 -8.62 4.80 9.47
C ASN A 39 -8.63 6.26 8.99
N THR A 40 -8.79 6.45 7.68
CA THR A 40 -9.05 7.74 7.06
C THR A 40 -9.98 7.56 5.87
N THR A 41 -10.50 8.64 5.32
CA THR A 41 -11.17 8.62 4.02
C THR A 41 -10.34 9.31 2.94
N LEU A 42 -10.70 9.04 1.69
CA LEU A 42 -10.08 9.60 0.48
C LEU A 42 -11.16 9.97 -0.54
N THR A 43 -11.00 11.12 -1.17
CA THR A 43 -11.78 11.51 -2.35
C THR A 43 -10.86 11.99 -3.47
N ALA A 44 -11.37 11.96 -4.71
CA ALA A 44 -10.74 12.55 -5.88
C ALA A 44 -11.61 13.68 -6.42
N ARG A 45 -10.99 14.76 -6.89
CA ARG A 45 -11.70 15.92 -7.44
C ARG A 45 -11.13 16.35 -8.79
N LYS A 46 -12.02 16.63 -9.75
CA LYS A 46 -11.65 17.21 -11.05
C LYS A 46 -12.78 18.09 -11.57
N ASP A 47 -12.43 19.29 -12.05
CA ASP A 47 -13.38 20.23 -12.68
C ASP A 47 -14.66 20.48 -11.86
N GLY A 48 -14.53 20.54 -10.53
CA GLY A 48 -15.66 20.75 -9.61
C GLY A 48 -16.47 19.48 -9.26
N VAL A 49 -16.17 18.34 -9.89
CA VAL A 49 -16.78 17.05 -9.59
C VAL A 49 -15.96 16.32 -8.53
N THR A 50 -16.62 15.89 -7.45
CA THR A 50 -16.02 15.05 -6.40
C THR A 50 -16.46 13.60 -6.59
N SER A 51 -15.54 12.66 -6.39
CA SER A 51 -15.82 11.22 -6.43
C SER A 51 -16.66 10.76 -5.24
N ASN A 52 -17.00 9.47 -5.22
CA ASN A 52 -17.37 8.81 -3.97
C ASN A 52 -16.21 8.86 -2.95
N THR A 53 -16.56 8.69 -1.69
CA THR A 53 -15.60 8.50 -0.60
C THR A 53 -15.08 7.07 -0.62
N VAL A 54 -13.77 6.91 -0.45
CA VAL A 54 -13.09 5.63 -0.24
C VAL A 54 -12.60 5.57 1.20
N THR A 55 -12.95 4.50 1.92
CA THR A 55 -12.40 4.24 3.26
C THR A 55 -11.02 3.58 3.13
N VAL A 56 -10.03 4.13 3.81
CA VAL A 56 -8.66 3.62 3.87
C VAL A 56 -8.42 3.13 5.30
N ASN A 57 -8.07 1.85 5.43
CA ASN A 57 -7.66 1.26 6.69
C ASN A 57 -6.20 0.85 6.58
N VAL A 58 -5.33 1.53 7.33
CA VAL A 58 -3.92 1.19 7.44
C VAL A 58 -3.77 0.28 8.64
N SER A 59 -3.28 -0.95 8.42
CA SER A 59 -3.08 -1.94 9.47
C SER A 59 -1.60 -2.10 9.81
N ALA A 60 -1.32 -2.57 11.02
CA ALA A 60 0.03 -2.91 11.43
C ALA A 60 0.52 -4.14 10.67
N ALA A 61 1.79 -4.11 10.24
CA ALA A 61 2.48 -5.31 9.80
C ALA A 61 2.74 -6.22 11.00
N VAL A 62 2.31 -7.48 10.90
CA VAL A 62 2.54 -8.51 11.93
C VAL A 62 3.25 -9.69 11.30
N ILE A 63 4.30 -10.19 11.96
CA ILE A 63 4.98 -11.43 11.54
C ILE A 63 4.02 -12.60 11.76
N THR A 64 3.73 -13.35 10.71
CA THR A 64 2.86 -14.53 10.79
C THR A 64 3.61 -15.85 10.70
N ASP A 65 4.83 -15.84 10.16
CA ASP A 65 5.66 -17.04 10.01
C ASP A 65 7.16 -16.66 10.00
N ILE A 66 8.04 -17.65 10.21
CA ILE A 66 9.49 -17.48 10.03
C ILE A 66 10.04 -18.71 9.33
N THR A 67 10.78 -18.50 8.24
CA THR A 67 11.43 -19.55 7.46
C THR A 67 12.95 -19.45 7.58
N VAL A 68 13.63 -20.60 7.68
CA VAL A 68 15.11 -20.67 7.75
C VAL A 68 15.64 -21.39 6.51
N THR A 69 16.64 -20.77 5.86
CA THR A 69 17.28 -21.29 4.65
C THR A 69 18.80 -21.45 4.86
N PRO A 70 19.41 -22.56 4.40
CA PRO A 70 18.75 -23.73 3.79
C PRO A 70 18.03 -24.61 4.83
N SER A 71 17.00 -25.33 4.38
CA SER A 71 16.18 -26.22 5.23
C SER A 71 16.91 -27.51 5.64
N LEU A 72 17.95 -27.90 4.90
CA LEU A 72 18.84 -29.02 5.22
C LEU A 72 20.29 -28.54 5.13
N VAL A 73 21.07 -28.82 6.17
CA VAL A 73 22.50 -28.52 6.24
C VAL A 73 23.27 -29.81 6.48
N ASN A 74 24.23 -30.11 5.62
CA ASN A 74 25.21 -31.18 5.84
C ASN A 74 26.59 -30.52 5.96
N ILE A 75 27.20 -30.55 7.14
CA ILE A 75 28.48 -29.88 7.39
C ILE A 75 29.45 -30.73 8.22
N ALA A 76 30.74 -30.67 7.88
CA ALA A 76 31.80 -31.42 8.56
C ALA A 76 32.19 -30.81 9.91
N LYS A 77 32.71 -31.63 10.83
CA LYS A 77 33.16 -31.20 12.16
C LYS A 77 34.19 -30.07 12.05
N GLY A 78 33.92 -28.97 12.75
CA GLY A 78 34.80 -27.79 12.81
C GLY A 78 34.57 -26.75 11.71
N GLN A 79 33.63 -26.98 10.79
CA GLN A 79 33.24 -26.00 9.78
C GLN A 79 31.99 -25.21 10.20
N THR A 80 31.73 -24.10 9.53
CA THR A 80 30.57 -23.23 9.77
C THR A 80 29.77 -22.99 8.48
N GLN A 81 28.45 -22.90 8.59
CA GLN A 81 27.53 -22.53 7.50
C GLN A 81 26.61 -21.42 7.99
N GLN A 82 26.47 -20.36 7.19
CA GLN A 82 25.51 -19.29 7.46
C GLN A 82 24.09 -19.81 7.19
N LEU A 83 23.18 -19.56 8.14
CA LEU A 83 21.74 -19.68 7.95
C LEU A 83 21.13 -18.28 7.82
N VAL A 84 20.03 -18.18 7.08
CA VAL A 84 19.24 -16.95 6.96
C VAL A 84 17.83 -17.24 7.42
N ALA A 85 17.32 -16.42 8.35
CA ALA A 85 15.92 -16.44 8.77
C ALA A 85 15.19 -15.26 8.13
N MET A 86 14.00 -15.52 7.58
CA MET A 86 13.15 -14.50 6.97
C MET A 86 11.72 -14.66 7.49
N ALA A 87 11.12 -13.53 7.90
CA ALA A 87 9.80 -13.41 8.48
C ALA A 87 8.80 -12.77 7.51
#